data_AF-A0A521FQY2-F1
#
_entry.id   AF-A0A521FQY2-F1
#
_cell.length_a   1.000
_cell.length_b   1.000
_cell.length_c   1.000
_cell.angle_alpha   90.00
_cell.angle_beta   90.00
_cell.angle_gamma   90.00
#
_symmetry.space_group_name_H-M   'P 1'
#
loop_
_entity.id
_entity.type
_entity.pdbx_description
1 polymer ?
#
loop_
_entity_poly.entity_id
_entity_poly.type
_entity_poly.pdbx_seq_one_letter_code
_entity_poly.pdbx_strand_id
1 'polypeptide(L)'
;MEIFDAQQIRVAIFKSSNGSGSARIPESDEVSFKLIICVAQHDEIPDSKVFSIGPFLNPRVIKKTDSGNQIILVVEAGLAANRKRTELLVTQKQVKIKQN
;
A
#
# COMPACT_ATOMS: atom_id res chain seq x y z
N MET A 1 1.33 6.12 9.09
CA MET A 1 1.27 6.85 7.80
C MET A 1 2.66 6.78 7.21
N GLU A 2 2.78 6.25 6.01
CA GLU A 2 4.06 6.25 5.27
C GLU A 2 3.91 7.18 4.08
N ILE A 3 4.83 8.14 3.92
CA ILE A 3 4.85 9.11 2.81
C ILE A 3 6.11 8.85 1.98
N PHE A 4 5.94 8.88 0.67
CA PHE A 4 6.97 8.58 -0.29
C PHE A 4 7.03 9.67 -1.36
N ASP A 5 8.18 10.33 -1.47
CA ASP A 5 8.45 11.24 -2.58
C ASP A 5 9.07 10.45 -3.74
N ALA A 6 8.58 10.71 -4.95
CA ALA A 6 9.23 10.39 -6.21
C ALA A 6 9.42 11.67 -7.04
N GLN A 7 10.26 11.61 -8.08
CA GLN A 7 10.59 12.80 -8.88
C GLN A 7 9.36 13.49 -9.48
N GLN A 8 8.28 12.76 -9.77
CA GLN A 8 7.06 13.31 -10.39
C GLN A 8 5.77 13.05 -9.62
N ILE A 9 5.75 12.09 -8.69
CA ILE A 9 4.58 11.77 -7.88
C ILE A 9 4.93 11.64 -6.39
N ARG A 10 4.00 12.01 -5.51
CA ARG A 10 4.06 11.69 -4.08
C ARG A 10 3.02 10.63 -3.76
N VAL A 11 3.38 9.65 -2.95
CA VAL A 11 2.50 8.56 -2.54
C VAL A 11 2.42 8.48 -1.03
N ALA A 12 1.21 8.52 -0.48
CA ALA A 12 0.96 8.26 0.93
C ALA A 12 0.12 6.99 1.09
N ILE A 13 0.53 6.12 2.02
CA ILE A 13 -0.14 4.83 2.26
C ILE A 13 -0.72 4.80 3.67
N PHE A 14 -1.99 4.43 3.74
CA PHE A 14 -2.74 4.22 4.97
C PHE A 14 -3.31 2.81 5.01
N LYS A 15 -3.44 2.26 6.22
CA LYS A 15 -4.12 0.99 6.46
C LYS A 15 -5.51 1.30 7.02
N SER A 16 -6.54 0.79 6.36
CA SER A 16 -7.92 0.83 6.84
C SER A 16 -8.35 -0.59 7.19
N SER A 17 -8.61 -0.86 8.47
CA SER A 17 -9.16 -2.14 8.91
C SER A 17 -10.65 -2.22 8.61
N ASN A 18 -11.18 -3.44 8.48
CA ASN A 18 -12.59 -3.70 8.27
C ASN A 18 -13.46 -3.66 9.55
N GLY A 19 -12.93 -3.18 10.68
CA GLY A 19 -13.58 -3.28 11.99
C GLY A 19 -12.78 -4.13 12.98
N SER A 20 -13.16 -4.14 14.26
CA SER A 20 -12.37 -4.68 15.36
C SER A 20 -12.17 -6.20 15.27
N GLY A 21 -10.94 -6.64 15.01
CA GLY A 21 -10.48 -7.94 15.52
C GLY A 21 -10.37 -7.83 17.04
N SER A 22 -11.24 -8.53 17.74
CA SER A 22 -11.22 -8.61 19.19
C SER A 22 -10.07 -9.50 19.65
N ALA A 23 -8.90 -8.91 19.90
CA ALA A 23 -7.95 -9.26 20.96
C ALA A 23 -6.59 -8.65 20.60
N ARG A 24 -6.02 -7.80 21.45
CA ARG A 24 -4.71 -7.16 21.24
C ARG A 24 -3.54 -8.15 21.35
N ILE A 25 -3.56 -9.24 20.59
CA ILE A 25 -2.52 -10.27 20.59
C ILE A 25 -1.66 -10.04 19.34
N PRO A 26 -0.42 -9.55 19.50
CA PRO A 26 0.53 -9.45 18.40
C PRO A 26 0.60 -10.79 17.67
N GLU A 27 0.46 -10.77 16.34
CA GLU A 27 0.61 -11.92 15.42
C GLU A 27 -0.56 -12.92 15.32
N SER A 28 -1.57 -12.86 16.20
CA SER A 28 -2.78 -13.70 16.09
C SER A 28 -3.97 -13.01 15.43
N ASP A 29 -3.87 -11.70 15.18
CA ASP A 29 -4.99 -10.92 14.68
C ASP A 29 -5.28 -11.24 13.21
N GLU A 30 -6.41 -11.92 12.98
CA GLU A 30 -7.01 -12.19 11.67
C GLU A 30 -7.61 -10.92 11.02
N VAL A 31 -7.04 -9.75 11.33
CA VAL A 31 -7.56 -8.48 10.84
C VAL A 31 -7.06 -8.23 9.43
N SER A 32 -8.02 -8.10 8.53
CA SER A 32 -7.80 -7.73 7.15
C SER A 32 -7.82 -6.21 6.99
N PHE A 33 -6.86 -5.69 6.24
CA PHE A 33 -6.72 -4.27 5.96
C PHE A 33 -6.81 -4.03 4.47
N LYS A 34 -7.51 -2.96 4.10
CA LYS A 34 -7.34 -2.31 2.79
C LYS A 34 -6.18 -1.33 2.89
N LEU A 35 -5.34 -1.29 1.87
CA LEU A 35 -4.37 -0.23 1.69
C LEU A 35 -5.04 0.91 0.93
N ILE A 36 -5.04 2.09 1.54
CA ILE A 36 -5.45 3.33 0.90
C ILE A 36 -4.19 4.03 0.41
N ILE A 37 -4.08 4.24 -0.90
CA ILE A 37 -2.90 4.78 -1.56
C ILE A 37 -3.32 6.12 -2.18
N CYS A 38 -2.87 7.21 -1.58
CA CYS A 38 -3.04 8.55 -2.10
C CYS A 38 -1.85 8.86 -3.00
N VAL A 39 -2.09 9.28 -4.24
CA VAL A 39 -1.07 9.66 -5.21
C VAL A 39 -1.31 11.10 -5.61
N ALA A 40 -0.29 11.96 -5.57
CA ALA A 40 -0.36 13.35 -6.00
C ALA A 40 0.77 13.65 -6.98
N GLN A 41 0.54 14.51 -7.98
CA GLN A 41 1.62 15.04 -8.79
C GLN A 41 2.51 16.01 -7.99
N HIS A 42 3.77 16.14 -8.39
CA HIS A 42 4.67 17.15 -7.86
C HIS A 42 4.54 18.47 -8.66
N ASP A 43 3.47 19.22 -8.41
CA ASP A 43 3.10 20.46 -9.11
C ASP A 43 2.52 21.53 -8.14
N GLU A 44 2.39 22.78 -8.57
CA GLU A 44 1.81 23.90 -7.78
C GLU A 44 0.33 23.66 -7.45
N ILE A 45 -0.42 23.05 -8.38
CA ILE A 45 -1.80 22.62 -8.20
C ILE A 45 -1.88 21.11 -8.51
N PRO A 46 -1.57 20.25 -7.54
CA PRO A 46 -1.35 18.84 -7.81
C PRO A 46 -2.66 18.09 -8.10
N ASP A 47 -2.75 17.40 -9.24
CA ASP A 47 -3.77 16.38 -9.44
C ASP A 47 -3.50 15.22 -8.46
N SER A 48 -4.50 14.91 -7.64
CA SER A 48 -4.41 13.89 -6.61
C SER A 48 -5.53 12.87 -6.71
N LYS A 49 -5.17 11.60 -6.52
CA LYS A 49 -6.10 10.47 -6.60
C LYS A 49 -5.90 9.54 -5.42
N VAL A 50 -7.00 8.94 -4.99
CA VAL A 50 -7.02 7.95 -3.91
C VAL A 50 -7.43 6.62 -4.48
N PHE A 51 -6.62 5.61 -4.24
CA PHE A 51 -6.89 4.23 -4.62
C PHE A 51 -7.04 3.38 -3.37
N SER A 52 -7.86 2.33 -3.46
CA SER A 52 -7.95 1.32 -2.41
C SER A 52 -7.67 -0.06 -2.99
N ILE A 53 -6.90 -0.87 -2.27
CA ILE A 53 -6.52 -2.21 -2.71
C ILE A 53 -6.43 -3.18 -1.53
N GLY A 54 -6.78 -4.45 -1.77
CA GLY A 54 -6.94 -5.48 -0.74
C GLY A 54 -8.31 -6.16 -0.81
N PRO A 55 -8.76 -6.85 0.25
CA PRO A 55 -8.15 -6.92 1.58
C PRO A 55 -6.85 -7.73 1.63
N PHE A 56 -5.93 -7.32 2.51
CA PHE A 56 -4.72 -8.05 2.85
C PHE A 56 -4.72 -8.40 4.34
N LEU A 57 -4.31 -9.61 4.69
CA LEU A 57 -4.17 -10.02 6.08
C LEU A 57 -2.88 -9.44 6.68
N ASN A 58 -3.01 -8.58 7.70
CA ASN A 58 -1.88 -7.91 8.37
C ASN A 58 -0.75 -7.41 7.43
N PRO A 59 -1.04 -6.49 6.48
CA PRO A 59 -0.08 -6.09 5.47
C PRO A 59 1.03 -5.20 6.03
N ARG A 60 2.22 -5.36 5.44
CA ARG A 60 3.40 -4.54 5.65
C ARG A 60 4.07 -4.22 4.32
N VAL A 61 4.42 -2.96 4.10
CA VAL A 61 5.29 -2.56 2.99
C VAL A 61 6.72 -2.92 3.37
N ILE A 62 7.38 -3.75 2.57
CA ILE A 62 8.75 -4.24 2.86
C ILE A 62 9.80 -3.70 1.90
N LYS A 63 9.39 -3.23 0.71
CA LYS A 63 10.28 -2.61 -0.27
C LYS A 63 9.54 -1.58 -1.09
N LYS A 64 10.25 -0.51 -1.43
CA LYS A 64 9.86 0.51 -2.39
C LYS A 64 10.92 0.59 -3.49
N THR A 65 10.49 0.71 -4.74
CA THR A 65 11.35 1.07 -5.85
C THR A 65 10.69 2.20 -6.62
N ASP A 66 11.44 3.26 -6.82
CA ASP A 66 10.98 4.50 -7.43
C ASP A 66 11.68 4.68 -8.78
N SER A 67 10.91 4.94 -9.83
CA SER A 67 11.44 5.28 -11.15
C SER A 67 10.90 6.63 -11.66
N GLY A 68 10.47 7.52 -10.75
CA GLY A 68 10.00 8.87 -11.03
C GLY A 68 8.51 8.96 -11.34
N ASN A 69 8.07 8.31 -12.42
CA ASN A 69 6.67 8.33 -12.89
C ASN A 69 5.80 7.20 -12.33
N GLN A 70 6.43 6.23 -11.66
CA GLN A 70 5.77 5.10 -11.02
C GLN A 70 6.57 4.67 -9.79
N ILE A 71 5.86 4.07 -8.83
CA ILE A 71 6.43 3.43 -7.65
C ILE A 71 6.00 1.96 -7.66
N ILE A 72 6.96 1.06 -7.48
CA ILE A 72 6.71 -0.34 -7.21
C ILE A 72 6.81 -0.55 -5.70
N LEU A 73 5.72 -1.02 -5.09
CA LEU A 73 5.66 -1.39 -3.69
C LEU A 73 5.65 -2.90 -3.57
N VAL A 74 6.45 -3.46 -2.68
CA VAL A 74 6.32 -4.88 -2.30
C VAL A 74 5.60 -4.93 -0.97
N VAL A 75 4.38 -5.46 -1.00
CA VAL A 75 3.53 -5.66 0.18
C VAL A 75 3.62 -7.13 0.58
N GLU A 76 4.00 -7.36 1.83
CA GLU A 76 3.94 -8.66 2.47
C GLU A 76 2.67 -8.77 3.32
N ALA A 77 1.90 -9.85 3.16
CA ALA A 77 0.65 -10.06 3.89
C ALA A 77 0.44 -11.55 4.22
N GLY A 78 -0.13 -11.85 5.39
CA GLY A 78 -0.37 -13.19 5.91
C GLY A 78 0.08 -13.37 7.37
N LEU A 79 -0.19 -14.55 7.92
CA LEU A 79 0.18 -14.94 9.28
C LEU A 79 1.58 -15.56 9.30
N ALA A 80 2.42 -15.13 10.25
CA ALA A 80 3.74 -15.69 10.56
C ALA A 80 4.51 -16.18 9.31
N ALA A 81 4.75 -17.49 9.22
CA ALA A 81 5.54 -18.13 8.17
C ALA A 81 4.87 -18.17 6.78
N ASN A 82 3.56 -17.91 6.68
CA ASN A 82 2.79 -18.03 5.42
C ASN A 82 2.57 -16.69 4.72
N ARG A 83 3.42 -15.71 5.00
CA ARG A 83 3.35 -14.39 4.40
C ARG A 83 3.69 -14.42 2.92
N LYS A 84 2.77 -13.90 2.10
CA LYS A 84 2.93 -13.77 0.64
C LYS A 84 3.34 -12.35 0.28
N ARG A 85 4.25 -12.24 -0.68
CA ARG A 85 4.68 -10.96 -1.25
C ARG A 85 3.87 -10.67 -2.50
N THR A 86 3.36 -9.45 -2.58
CA THR A 86 2.59 -8.92 -3.71
C THR A 86 3.25 -7.63 -4.16
N GLU A 87 3.63 -7.55 -5.44
CA GLU A 87 4.12 -6.31 -6.03
C GLU A 87 2.93 -5.46 -6.49
N LEU A 88 2.89 -4.20 -6.06
CA LEU A 88 1.93 -3.21 -6.49
C LEU A 88 2.63 -2.17 -7.36
N LEU A 89 2.15 -2.01 -8.59
CA LEU A 89 2.52 -0.89 -9.45
C LEU A 89 1.60 0.29 -9.16
N VAL A 90 2.18 1.39 -8.70
CA VAL A 90 1.49 2.65 -8.40
C VAL A 90 1.89 3.69 -9.44
N THR A 91 0.90 4.26 -10.11
CA THR A 91 1.06 5.44 -10.98
C THR A 91 0.01 6.47 -10.61
N GLN A 92 0.11 7.69 -11.14
CA GLN A 92 -0.94 8.71 -10.97
C GLN A 92 -2.33 8.24 -11.43
N LYS A 93 -2.40 7.32 -12.39
CA LYS A 93 -3.67 6.90 -12.99
C LYS A 93 -4.26 5.66 -12.35
N GLN A 94 -3.44 4.78 -11.77
CA GLN A 94 -3.90 3.48 -11.30
C GLN A 94 -2.97 2.86 -10.25
N VAL A 95 -3.53 1.95 -9.46
CA VAL A 95 -2.80 0.96 -8.68
C VAL A 95 -3.17 -0.43 -9.18
N LYS A 96 -2.18 -1.27 -9.47
CA LYS A 96 -2.39 -2.65 -9.95
C LYS A 96 -1.47 -3.64 -9.23
N ILE A 97 -1.98 -4.85 -8.99
CA ILE A 97 -1.11 -5.98 -8.63
C ILE A 97 -0.36 -6.39 -9.90
N LYS A 98 0.96 -6.44 -9.81
CA LYS A 98 1.80 -6.96 -10.88
C LYS A 98 1.72 -8.49 -10.83
N GLN A 99 0.98 -9.07 -11.77
CA GLN A 99 0.99 -10.51 -11.97
C GLN A 99 2.28 -10.86 -12.71
N ASN A 100 3.04 -11.81 -12.15
CA ASN A 100 4.17 -12.42 -12.86
C ASN A 100 3.65 -13.35 -13.95
#